data_AF-A0A7J6TZP9-F1
#
_entry.id   AF-A0A7J6TZP9-F1
#
_cell.length_a   1.000
_cell.length_b   1.000
_cell.length_c   1.000
_cell.angle_alpha   90.00
_cell.angle_beta   90.00
_cell.angle_gamma   90.00
#
_symmetry.space_group_name_H-M   'P 1'
#
loop_
_entity.id
_entity.type
_entity.pdbx_description
1 polymer ?
#
loop_
_entity_poly.entity_id
_entity_poly.type
_entity_poly.pdbx_seq_one_letter_code
_entity_poly.pdbx_strand_id
1 'polypeptide(L)'
;HPRVRMRPIIDGGGQERGLRSGTLATPNVVGFGAACEICQKEMDRDKEHVSRLARKLLDGIRGHLPKVILNGSETERYFGNVNLSFSAVEGESLLMALNKDLCVSSGSACTSASLEPSYVLRAIGVGDDLAHTSLRFGIGRFTTDEEVDNAIAKVIEQ
;
A
#
# COMPACT_ATOMS: atom_id res chain seq x y z
N HIS A 1 8.67 24.80 23.33
CA HIS A 1 7.61 24.17 22.51
C HIS A 1 6.29 24.93 22.70
N PRO A 2 5.81 25.73 21.74
CA PRO A 2 4.51 26.38 21.87
C PRO A 2 3.40 25.33 21.95
N ARG A 3 2.46 25.48 22.90
CA ARG A 3 1.29 24.61 23.00
C ARG A 3 0.33 24.94 21.86
N VAL A 4 0.36 24.16 20.78
CA VAL A 4 -0.62 24.25 19.70
C VAL A 4 -1.99 23.84 20.26
N ARG A 5 -2.94 24.78 20.30
CA ARG A 5 -4.34 24.49 20.66
C ARG A 5 -5.09 24.05 19.41
N MET A 6 -5.39 22.76 19.34
CA MET A 6 -6.25 22.19 18.30
C MET A 6 -7.69 22.65 18.51
N ARG A 7 -8.37 23.06 17.44
CA ARG A 7 -9.82 23.30 17.45
C ARG A 7 -10.54 22.00 17.06
N PRO A 8 -11.58 21.57 17.77
CA PRO A 8 -12.37 20.40 17.35
C PRO A 8 -13.01 20.62 15.98
N ILE A 9 -13.05 19.56 15.17
CA ILE A 9 -13.76 19.52 13.88
C ILE A 9 -15.15 18.88 14.04
N ILE A 10 -15.35 18.08 15.10
CA ILE A 10 -16.61 17.41 15.42
C ILE A 10 -17.18 18.02 16.71
N ASP A 11 -18.20 18.85 16.54
CA ASP A 11 -18.92 19.49 17.63
C ASP A 11 -19.89 18.51 18.33
N GLY A 12 -20.15 18.73 19.62
CA GLY A 12 -21.07 17.89 20.42
C GLY A 12 -20.73 17.82 21.90
N GLY A 13 -20.99 16.65 22.51
CA GLY A 13 -20.97 16.45 23.97
C GLY A 13 -19.61 16.45 24.67
N GLY A 14 -18.53 16.84 23.99
CA GLY A 14 -17.23 17.06 24.63
C GLY A 14 -16.41 15.80 24.95
N GLN A 15 -16.73 14.65 24.33
CA GLN A 15 -15.88 13.45 24.40
C GLN A 15 -14.46 13.71 23.87
N GLU A 16 -13.52 12.79 24.16
CA GLU A 16 -12.09 12.94 23.81
C GLU A 16 -11.51 14.29 24.24
N ARG A 17 -11.78 14.69 25.49
CA ARG A 17 -11.33 15.96 26.09
C ARG A 17 -11.80 17.21 25.35
N GLY A 18 -12.95 17.12 24.68
CA GLY A 18 -13.52 18.20 23.87
C GLY A 18 -12.96 18.30 22.45
N LEU A 19 -12.13 17.35 22.00
CA LEU A 19 -11.52 17.39 20.67
C LEU A 19 -12.31 16.60 19.61
N ARG A 20 -13.03 15.57 20.02
CA ARG A 20 -13.77 14.68 19.12
C ARG A 20 -15.04 14.19 19.81
N SER A 21 -16.14 14.89 19.56
CA SER A 21 -17.43 14.55 20.14
C SER A 21 -18.03 13.27 19.56
N GLY A 22 -18.98 12.68 20.28
CA GLY A 22 -19.69 11.46 19.92
C GLY A 22 -19.34 10.29 20.84
N THR A 23 -20.30 9.38 21.04
CA THR A 23 -20.11 8.16 21.83
C THR A 23 -18.92 7.37 21.30
N LEU A 24 -18.08 6.87 22.22
CA LEU A 24 -16.91 6.08 21.85
C LEU A 24 -17.35 4.76 21.21
N ALA A 25 -16.68 4.40 20.12
CA ALA A 25 -16.85 3.08 19.51
C ALA A 25 -16.04 2.06 20.32
N THR A 26 -16.51 1.74 21.54
CA THR A 26 -15.77 0.91 22.51
C THR A 26 -15.17 -0.37 21.92
N PRO A 27 -15.90 -1.18 21.12
CA PRO A 27 -15.30 -2.37 20.50
C PRO A 27 -14.11 -2.05 19.58
N ASN A 28 -14.18 -0.96 18.81
CA ASN A 28 -13.08 -0.55 17.92
C ASN A 28 -11.89 -0.02 18.72
N VAL A 29 -12.13 0.70 19.82
CA VAL A 29 -11.06 1.19 20.70
C VAL A 29 -10.34 0.00 21.36
N VAL A 30 -11.08 -1.00 21.84
CA VAL A 30 -10.52 -2.24 22.38
C VAL A 30 -9.72 -2.99 21.30
N GLY A 31 -10.29 -3.16 20.10
CA GLY A 31 -9.62 -3.81 18.98
C GLY A 31 -8.34 -3.09 18.56
N PHE A 32 -8.34 -1.76 18.54
CA PHE A 32 -7.15 -0.96 18.25
C PHE A 32 -6.07 -1.13 19.34
N GLY A 33 -6.46 -1.16 20.61
CA GLY A 33 -5.55 -1.45 21.72
C GLY A 33 -4.89 -2.83 21.58
N ALA A 34 -5.69 -3.87 21.30
CA ALA A 34 -5.19 -5.22 21.07
C ALA A 34 -4.26 -5.31 19.85
N ALA A 35 -4.59 -4.62 18.75
CA ALA A 35 -3.73 -4.55 17.57
C ALA A 35 -2.38 -3.89 17.89
N CYS A 36 -2.36 -2.81 18.68
CA CYS A 36 -1.13 -2.17 19.14
C CYS A 36 -0.29 -3.11 20.02
N GLU A 37 -0.91 -3.86 20.92
CA GLU A 37 -0.22 -4.83 21.79
C GLU A 37 0.44 -5.96 20.96
N ILE A 38 -0.28 -6.51 19.99
CA ILE A 38 0.26 -7.53 19.09
C ILE A 38 1.38 -6.95 18.23
N CYS A 39 1.19 -5.74 17.70
CA CYS A 39 2.20 -5.03 16.91
C CYS A 39 3.50 -4.87 17.70
N GLN A 40 3.44 -4.46 18.97
CA GLN A 40 4.63 -4.34 19.82
C GLN A 40 5.39 -5.67 19.98
N LYS A 41 4.71 -6.82 19.93
CA LYS A 41 5.31 -8.15 20.07
C LYS A 41 5.83 -8.72 18.74
N GLU A 42 5.17 -8.42 17.63
CA GLU A 42 5.39 -9.09 16.34
C GLU A 42 6.08 -8.21 15.29
N MET A 43 6.18 -6.89 15.49
CA MET A 43 6.63 -5.94 14.46
C MET A 43 7.99 -6.28 13.84
N ASP A 44 8.98 -6.70 14.63
CA ASP A 44 10.31 -7.04 14.10
C ASP A 44 10.27 -8.31 13.23
N ARG A 45 9.57 -9.34 13.70
CA ARG A 45 9.34 -10.58 12.92
C ARG A 45 8.57 -10.29 11.63
N ASP A 46 7.49 -9.51 11.74
CA ASP A 46 6.67 -9.11 10.60
C ASP A 46 7.51 -8.33 9.58
N LYS A 47 8.36 -7.42 10.04
CA LYS A 47 9.26 -6.64 9.19
C LYS A 47 10.21 -7.55 8.42
N GLU A 48 10.84 -8.53 9.06
CA GLU A 48 11.73 -9.49 8.38
C GLU A 48 10.97 -10.32 7.34
N HIS A 49 9.81 -10.86 7.72
CA HIS A 49 8.95 -11.66 6.84
C HIS A 49 8.51 -10.87 5.60
N VAL A 50 7.92 -9.69 5.82
CA VAL A 50 7.44 -8.80 4.75
C VAL A 50 8.60 -8.34 3.86
N SER A 51 9.76 -8.01 4.42
CA SER A 51 10.91 -7.55 3.64
C SER A 51 11.46 -8.65 2.73
N ARG A 52 11.53 -9.89 3.22
CA ARG A 52 11.95 -11.05 2.43
C ARG A 52 10.97 -11.31 1.27
N LEU A 53 9.68 -11.33 1.56
CA LEU A 53 8.64 -11.56 0.54
C LEU A 53 8.57 -10.43 -0.50
N ALA A 54 8.73 -9.17 -0.07
CA ALA A 54 8.77 -8.03 -0.96
C ALA A 54 9.96 -8.08 -1.92
N ARG A 55 11.13 -8.50 -1.44
CA ARG A 55 12.31 -8.71 -2.28
C ARG A 55 12.08 -9.86 -3.27
N LYS A 56 11.53 -10.99 -2.80
CA LYS A 56 11.16 -12.13 -3.66
C LYS A 56 10.23 -11.70 -4.81
N LEU A 57 9.18 -10.94 -4.51
CA LEU A 57 8.25 -10.40 -5.50
C LEU A 57 8.96 -9.48 -6.51
N LEU A 58 9.74 -8.50 -6.00
CA LEU A 58 10.43 -7.53 -6.83
C LEU A 58 11.44 -8.18 -7.78
N ASP A 59 12.29 -9.04 -7.24
CA ASP A 59 13.35 -9.71 -7.98
C ASP A 59 12.76 -10.71 -8.99
N GLY A 60 11.71 -11.43 -8.59
CA GLY A 60 10.99 -12.35 -9.46
C GLY A 60 10.36 -11.64 -10.67
N ILE A 61 9.68 -10.52 -10.46
CA ILE A 61 9.07 -9.74 -11.56
C ILE A 61 10.17 -9.13 -12.46
N ARG A 62 11.16 -8.44 -11.88
CA ARG A 62 12.25 -7.79 -12.65
C ARG A 62 13.13 -8.79 -13.40
N GLY A 63 13.28 -10.01 -12.88
CA GLY A 63 14.06 -11.07 -13.51
C GLY A 63 13.43 -11.62 -14.79
N HIS A 64 12.10 -11.51 -14.93
CA HIS A 64 11.36 -12.07 -16.07
C HIS A 64 10.82 -11.01 -17.04
N LEU A 65 10.50 -9.82 -16.55
CA LEU A 65 9.91 -8.75 -17.36
C LEU A 65 10.90 -7.60 -17.59
N PRO A 66 11.18 -7.22 -18.85
CA PRO A 66 11.99 -6.04 -19.13
C PRO A 66 11.23 -4.76 -18.77
N LYS A 67 11.96 -3.70 -18.42
CA LYS A 67 11.43 -2.33 -18.21
C LYS A 67 10.38 -2.19 -17.09
N VAL A 68 10.54 -2.94 -16.00
CA VAL A 68 9.79 -2.75 -14.76
C VAL A 68 10.53 -1.78 -13.84
N ILE A 69 9.87 -0.69 -13.46
CA ILE A 69 10.44 0.37 -12.64
C ILE A 69 9.83 0.32 -11.24
N LEU A 70 10.66 0.39 -10.21
CA LEU A 70 10.20 0.55 -8.84
C LEU A 70 9.99 2.03 -8.53
N ASN A 71 8.80 2.39 -8.07
CA ASN A 71 8.48 3.76 -7.71
C ASN A 71 8.84 4.04 -6.25
N GLY A 72 9.64 5.08 -6.03
CA GLY A 72 10.16 5.47 -4.71
C GLY A 72 11.54 4.89 -4.40
N SER A 73 12.00 5.09 -3.15
CA SER A 73 13.31 4.61 -2.71
C SER A 73 13.34 3.08 -2.58
N GLU A 74 14.43 2.46 -3.00
CA GLU A 74 14.66 1.02 -2.87
C GLU A 74 15.05 0.61 -1.43
N THR A 75 15.67 1.53 -0.69
CA THR A 75 16.20 1.29 0.67
C THR A 75 15.38 1.98 1.76
N GLU A 76 14.93 3.22 1.51
CA GLU A 76 14.21 4.06 2.48
C GLU A 76 12.69 3.93 2.26
N ARG A 77 12.14 2.76 2.59
CA ARG A 77 10.72 2.44 2.36
C ARG A 77 10.14 1.52 3.43
N TYR A 78 8.80 1.48 3.48
CA TYR A 78 8.11 0.31 4.00
C TYR A 78 8.11 -0.79 2.93
N PHE A 79 8.79 -1.90 3.19
CA PHE A 79 8.98 -2.96 2.19
C PHE A 79 7.69 -3.67 1.78
N GLY A 80 6.68 -3.73 2.64
CA GLY A 80 5.39 -4.34 2.30
C GLY A 80 4.56 -3.54 1.29
N ASN A 81 4.99 -2.32 0.96
CA ASN A 81 4.47 -1.57 -0.17
C ASN A 81 5.43 -1.78 -1.33
N VAL A 82 5.02 -2.52 -2.36
CA VAL A 82 5.79 -2.68 -3.61
C VAL A 82 5.00 -2.01 -4.73
N ASN A 83 5.41 -0.82 -5.14
CA ASN A 83 4.79 -0.06 -6.24
C ASN A 83 5.68 -0.13 -7.49
N LEU A 84 5.16 -0.70 -8.57
CA LEU A 84 5.88 -0.97 -9.81
C LEU A 84 5.16 -0.33 -10.99
N SER A 85 5.89 0.38 -11.85
CA SER A 85 5.41 0.82 -13.16
C SER A 85 5.89 -0.14 -14.25
N PHE A 86 4.97 -0.55 -15.11
CA PHE A 86 5.22 -1.45 -16.23
C PHE A 86 5.19 -0.63 -17.52
N SER A 87 6.34 -0.49 -18.20
CA SER A 87 6.35 0.27 -19.46
C SER A 87 5.63 -0.51 -20.57
N ALA A 88 4.94 0.19 -21.48
CA ALA A 88 4.30 -0.36 -22.67
C ALA A 88 3.12 -1.33 -22.43
N VAL A 89 2.59 -1.39 -21.20
CA VAL A 89 1.36 -2.12 -20.86
C VAL A 89 0.38 -1.13 -20.23
N GLU A 90 -0.86 -1.07 -20.71
CA GLU A 90 -1.88 -0.20 -20.12
C GLU A 90 -2.28 -0.72 -18.71
N GLY A 91 -2.15 0.12 -17.68
CA GLY A 91 -2.32 -0.30 -16.29
C GLY A 91 -3.72 -0.75 -15.91
N GLU A 92 -4.77 -0.18 -16.53
CA GLU A 92 -6.15 -0.63 -16.31
C GLU A 92 -6.38 -2.03 -16.88
N SER A 93 -5.88 -2.30 -18.09
CA SER A 93 -5.93 -3.62 -18.71
C SER A 93 -5.20 -4.66 -17.87
N LEU A 94 -4.02 -4.33 -17.35
CA LEU A 94 -3.26 -5.20 -16.45
C LEU A 94 -3.99 -5.41 -15.11
N LEU A 95 -4.56 -4.36 -14.52
CA LEU A 95 -5.35 -4.44 -13.30
C LEU A 95 -6.59 -5.33 -13.48
N MET A 96 -7.31 -5.17 -14.60
CA MET A 96 -8.49 -5.99 -14.92
C MET A 96 -8.14 -7.46 -15.12
N ALA A 97 -6.99 -7.73 -15.76
CA ALA A 97 -6.50 -9.09 -15.95
C ALA A 97 -6.12 -9.75 -14.62
N LEU A 98 -5.45 -9.02 -13.72
CA LEU A 98 -4.97 -9.54 -12.44
C LEU A 98 -6.07 -9.61 -11.37
N ASN A 99 -7.07 -8.73 -11.40
CA ASN A 99 -8.11 -8.64 -10.36
C ASN A 99 -8.98 -9.90 -10.19
N LYS A 100 -8.92 -10.85 -11.12
CA LYS A 100 -9.59 -12.15 -10.97
C LYS A 100 -8.89 -13.06 -9.95
N ASP A 101 -7.57 -12.98 -9.89
CA ASP A 101 -6.72 -13.89 -9.13
C ASP A 101 -5.94 -13.19 -8.00
N LEU A 102 -5.75 -11.86 -8.09
CA LEU A 102 -4.95 -11.06 -7.15
C LEU A 102 -5.67 -9.78 -6.73
N CYS A 103 -5.58 -9.46 -5.44
CA CYS A 103 -6.03 -8.18 -4.90
C CYS A 103 -4.90 -7.15 -4.97
N VAL A 104 -4.84 -6.39 -6.06
CA VAL A 104 -3.85 -5.31 -6.28
C VAL A 104 -4.55 -3.95 -6.44
N SER A 105 -3.78 -2.86 -6.33
CA SER A 105 -4.31 -1.50 -6.54
C SER A 105 -3.50 -0.76 -7.59
N SER A 106 -4.14 0.04 -8.44
CA SER A 106 -3.47 0.96 -9.36
C SER A 106 -3.41 2.38 -8.79
N GLY A 107 -2.33 3.11 -9.06
CA GLY A 107 -2.13 4.49 -8.61
C GLY A 107 -1.95 4.67 -7.09
N SER A 108 -1.99 5.93 -6.62
CA SER A 108 -1.87 6.27 -5.20
C SER A 108 -3.19 6.27 -4.44
N ALA A 109 -4.32 6.39 -5.14
CA ALA A 109 -5.65 6.43 -4.57
C ALA A 109 -6.42 5.21 -5.09
N CYS A 110 -6.87 4.35 -4.17
CA CYS A 110 -7.84 3.33 -4.51
C CYS A 110 -9.07 4.04 -5.10
N THR A 111 -9.30 3.88 -6.40
CA THR A 111 -10.53 4.29 -7.11
C THR A 111 -10.87 5.80 -7.05
N SER A 112 -10.08 6.67 -7.70
CA SER A 112 -10.65 7.94 -8.19
C SER A 112 -11.38 7.67 -9.50
N ALA A 113 -12.64 8.10 -9.60
CA ALA A 113 -13.41 8.04 -10.85
C ALA A 113 -12.83 8.95 -11.97
N SER A 114 -11.73 9.66 -11.69
CA SER A 114 -10.97 10.41 -12.69
C SER A 114 -9.79 9.57 -13.20
N LEU A 115 -9.63 9.56 -14.52
CA LEU A 115 -8.49 9.05 -15.29
C LEU A 115 -7.19 9.84 -15.04
N GLU A 116 -7.04 10.53 -13.91
CA GLU A 116 -5.86 11.35 -13.66
C GLU A 116 -4.71 10.52 -13.08
N PRO A 117 -3.47 10.73 -13.57
CA PRO A 117 -2.31 10.05 -13.02
C PRO A 117 -2.09 10.46 -11.56
N SER A 118 -1.60 9.49 -10.78
CA SER A 118 -1.28 9.69 -9.36
C SER A 118 -0.47 10.96 -9.15
N TYR A 119 -1.01 11.90 -8.37
CA TYR A 119 -0.28 13.12 -8.01
C TYR A 119 0.96 12.82 -7.16
N VAL A 120 0.98 11.70 -6.43
CA VAL A 120 2.15 11.24 -5.66
C VAL A 120 3.26 10.79 -6.61
N LEU A 121 2.93 9.97 -7.61
CA LEU A 121 3.91 9.52 -8.60
C LEU A 121 4.47 10.70 -9.42
N ARG A 122 3.60 11.64 -9.81
CA ARG A 122 4.03 12.90 -10.44
C ARG A 122 4.99 13.71 -9.54
N ALA A 123 4.67 13.83 -8.25
CA ALA A 123 5.50 14.59 -7.31
C ALA A 123 6.90 13.99 -7.10
N ILE A 124 7.07 12.68 -7.28
CA ILE A 124 8.38 12.01 -7.22
C ILE A 124 9.05 11.90 -8.61
N GLY A 125 8.50 12.56 -9.63
CA GLY A 125 9.10 12.65 -10.97
C GLY A 125 8.82 11.46 -11.89
N VAL A 126 7.87 10.59 -11.57
CA VAL A 126 7.41 9.55 -12.50
C VAL A 126 6.58 10.21 -13.59
N GLY A 127 6.94 9.97 -14.85
CA GLY A 127 6.21 10.50 -16.01
C GLY A 127 4.77 9.97 -16.08
N ASP A 128 3.86 10.76 -16.64
CA ASP A 128 2.43 10.45 -16.65
C ASP A 128 2.12 9.07 -17.27
N ASP A 129 2.78 8.73 -18.37
CA ASP A 129 2.63 7.43 -19.03
C ASP A 129 2.94 6.26 -18.08
N LEU A 130 3.97 6.36 -17.25
CA LEU A 130 4.33 5.33 -16.27
C LEU A 130 3.46 5.37 -15.02
N ALA A 131 2.92 6.53 -14.67
CA ALA A 131 2.01 6.68 -13.54
C ALA A 131 0.69 5.95 -13.80
N HIS A 132 0.21 5.94 -15.06
CA HIS A 132 -0.97 5.19 -15.50
C HIS A 132 -0.78 3.68 -15.48
N THR A 133 0.46 3.22 -15.55
CA THR A 133 0.81 1.80 -15.63
C THR A 133 1.40 1.26 -14.33
N SER A 134 1.11 1.94 -13.22
CA SER A 134 1.59 1.58 -11.90
C SER A 134 0.64 0.62 -11.18
N LEU A 135 1.20 -0.45 -10.60
CA LEU A 135 0.51 -1.33 -9.66
C LEU A 135 1.20 -1.33 -8.31
N ARG A 136 0.41 -1.34 -7.25
CA ARG A 136 0.84 -1.47 -5.87
C ARG A 136 0.39 -2.81 -5.31
N PHE A 137 1.37 -3.61 -4.93
CA PHE A 137 1.23 -4.86 -4.20
C PHE A 137 1.40 -4.58 -2.70
N GLY A 138 0.48 -5.11 -1.91
CA GLY A 138 0.51 -5.05 -0.45
C GLY A 138 0.90 -6.40 0.13
N ILE A 139 2.01 -6.44 0.85
CA ILE A 139 2.51 -7.64 1.54
C ILE A 139 2.39 -7.40 3.03
N GLY A 140 1.81 -8.36 3.74
CA GLY A 140 1.54 -8.28 5.17
C GLY A 140 1.95 -9.53 5.93
N ARG A 141 1.62 -9.54 7.22
CA ARG A 141 1.94 -10.63 8.17
C ARG A 141 1.54 -12.02 7.67
N PHE A 142 0.36 -12.10 7.05
CA PHE A 142 -0.23 -13.37 6.65
C PHE A 142 0.05 -13.75 5.19
N THR A 143 0.73 -12.88 4.44
CA THR A 143 1.13 -13.22 3.07
C THR A 143 2.11 -14.38 3.09
N THR A 144 1.91 -15.34 2.21
CA THR A 144 2.70 -16.58 2.12
C THR A 144 3.67 -16.55 0.95
N ASP A 145 4.64 -17.47 0.96
CA ASP A 145 5.56 -17.63 -0.16
C ASP A 145 4.83 -18.06 -1.43
N GLU A 146 3.82 -18.91 -1.28
CA GLU A 146 2.99 -19.46 -2.34
C GLU A 146 2.13 -18.37 -3.00
N GLU A 147 1.54 -17.48 -2.21
CA GLU A 147 0.81 -16.31 -2.74
C GLU A 147 1.73 -15.37 -3.52
N VAL A 148 2.97 -15.18 -3.06
CA VAL A 148 3.97 -14.38 -3.78
C VAL A 148 4.38 -15.07 -5.08
N ASP A 149 4.63 -16.38 -5.07
CA ASP A 149 4.96 -17.13 -6.28
C ASP A 149 3.82 -17.10 -7.30
N ASN A 150 2.58 -17.26 -6.84
CA ASN A 150 1.39 -17.13 -7.69
C ASN A 150 1.27 -15.70 -8.26
N ALA A 151 1.51 -14.68 -7.45
CA ALA A 151 1.48 -13.29 -7.91
C ALA A 151 2.53 -13.03 -9.00
N ILE A 152 3.76 -13.52 -8.83
CA ILE A 152 4.83 -13.41 -9.82
C ILE A 152 4.40 -14.10 -11.13
N ALA A 153 3.94 -15.35 -11.07
CA ALA A 153 3.51 -16.11 -12.23
C ALA A 153 2.39 -15.41 -13.01
N LYS A 154 1.38 -14.89 -12.29
CA LYS A 154 0.25 -14.20 -12.90
C LYS A 154 0.62 -12.87 -13.54
N VAL A 155 1.54 -12.12 -12.95
CA VAL A 155 2.05 -10.87 -13.52
C VAL A 155 2.86 -11.13 -14.79
N ILE A 156 3.64 -12.23 -14.83
CA ILE A 156 4.44 -12.59 -16.01
C ILE A 156 3.56 -13.11 -17.17
N GLU A 157 2.42 -13.73 -16.86
CA GLU A 157 1.50 -14.28 -17.86
C GLU A 157 0.78 -13.19 -18.68
N GLN A 158 0.68 -11.96 -18.16
CA GLN A 158 0.01 -10.83 -18.83
C GLN A 158 0.98 -10.04 -19.72
#